data_AF-A0A0C2XIN3-F1
#
_entry.id   AF-A0A0C2XIN3-F1
#
_cell.length_a   1.000
_cell.length_b   1.000
_cell.length_c   1.000
_cell.angle_alpha   90.00
_cell.angle_beta   90.00
_cell.angle_gamma   90.00
#
_symmetry.space_group_name_H-M   'P 1'
#
loop_
_entity.id
_entity.type
_entity.pdbx_description
1 polymer ?
#
loop_
_entity_poly.entity_id
_entity_poly.type
_entity_poly.pdbx_seq_one_letter_code
_entity_poly.pdbx_strand_id
1 'polypeptide(L)' 'MSEALSSEWQKNVYYSVGDRVAFKIGNSPGVAAFECVQSHCSSYGNQPVANGNEYWKHYPRGFPRLRSYNDHSKA' A
#
# COMPACT_ATOMS: atom_id res chain seq x y z
N MET A 1 7.02 -13.46 10.48
CA MET A 1 5.63 -12.99 10.30
C MET A 1 5.61 -12.19 9.01
N SER A 2 5.05 -12.77 7.95
CA SER A 2 5.09 -12.21 6.60
C SER A 2 4.23 -10.94 6.57
N GLU A 3 4.83 -9.78 6.27
CA GLU A 3 4.11 -8.54 5.94
C GLU A 3 3.38 -8.71 4.60
N ALA A 4 2.39 -9.60 4.58
CA ALA A 4 1.53 -9.82 3.43
C ALA A 4 0.80 -8.50 3.15
N LEU A 5 0.88 -8.03 1.90
CA LEU A 5 0.06 -6.93 1.39
C LEU A 5 -1.38 -7.22 1.81
N SER A 6 -1.92 -6.39 2.70
CA SER A 6 -3.21 -6.61 3.34
C SER A 6 -4.33 -6.31 2.33
N SER A 7 -4.60 -7.30 1.47
CA SER A 7 -5.69 -7.35 0.49
C SER A 7 -5.51 -6.50 -0.78
N GLU A 8 -6.07 -6.99 -1.89
CA GLU A 8 -6.27 -6.19 -3.09
C GLU A 8 -7.24 -5.04 -2.79
N TRP A 9 -7.07 -3.91 -3.47
CA TRP A 9 -8.01 -2.80 -3.35
C TRP A 9 -9.43 -3.22 -3.78
N GLN A 10 -10.43 -2.80 -3.03
CA GLN A 10 -11.84 -3.09 -3.28
C GLN A 10 -12.70 -1.83 -3.20
N LYS A 11 -13.65 -1.72 -4.14
CA LYS A 11 -14.68 -0.68 -4.11
C LYS A 11 -15.67 -0.94 -2.96
N ASN A 12 -16.23 0.14 -2.39
CA ASN A 12 -17.20 0.14 -1.30
C ASN A 12 -16.66 -0.42 0.03
N VAL A 13 -15.34 -0.48 0.19
CA VAL A 13 -14.67 -0.80 1.46
C VAL A 13 -14.25 0.50 2.15
N TYR A 14 -14.40 0.55 3.47
CA TYR A 14 -13.86 1.63 4.28
C TYR A 14 -12.40 1.35 4.60
N TYR A 15 -11.50 2.24 4.17
CA TYR A 15 -10.08 2.17 4.50
C TYR A 15 -9.72 3.24 5.53
N SER A 16 -8.89 2.87 6.49
CA SER A 16 -8.31 3.75 7.50
C SER A 16 -6.90 4.16 7.11
N VAL A 17 -6.42 5.29 7.65
CA VAL A 17 -5.01 5.71 7.48
C VAL A 17 -4.06 4.59 7.92
N GLY A 18 -3.08 4.27 7.08
CA GLY A 18 -2.10 3.22 7.28
C GLY A 18 -2.48 1.87 6.64
N ASP A 19 -3.72 1.68 6.20
CA ASP A 19 -4.13 0.47 5.48
C ASP A 19 -3.34 0.31 4.19
N ARG A 20 -2.92 -0.92 3.89
CA ARG A 20 -2.01 -1.22 2.79
C ARG A 20 -2.66 -2.17 1.79
N VAL A 21 -2.79 -1.76 0.54
CA VAL A 21 -3.43 -2.55 -0.51
C VAL A 21 -2.52 -2.78 -1.72
N ALA A 22 -2.82 -3.83 -2.48
CA ALA A 22 -2.28 -4.03 -3.82
C ALA A 22 -3.27 -3.56 -4.89
N PHE A 23 -2.80 -2.85 -5.92
CA PHE A 23 -3.65 -2.42 -7.03
C PHE A 23 -2.91 -2.46 -8.37
N LYS A 24 -3.58 -2.94 -9.42
CA LYS A 24 -3.05 -2.98 -10.79
C LYS A 24 -3.33 -1.65 -11.49
N ILE A 25 -2.27 -1.00 -11.96
CA ILE A 25 -2.37 0.28 -12.65
C ILE A 25 -2.40 0.04 -14.17
N GLY A 26 -3.57 0.24 -14.79
CA GLY A 26 -3.74 0.08 -16.24
C GLY A 26 -3.29 -1.30 -16.74
N ASN A 27 -2.52 -1.31 -17.83
CA ASN A 27 -1.98 -2.54 -18.42
C ASN A 27 -0.59 -2.92 -17.88
N SER A 28 -0.17 -2.37 -16.74
CA SER A 28 1.13 -2.71 -16.16
C SER A 28 1.22 -4.21 -15.84
N PRO A 29 2.38 -4.85 -16.07
CA PRO A 29 2.55 -6.29 -15.87
C PRO A 29 2.57 -6.72 -14.40
N GLY A 30 2.56 -5.77 -13.45
CA GLY A 30 2.59 -6.03 -12.01
C GLY A 30 1.54 -5.26 -11.23
N VAL A 31 1.38 -5.63 -9.96
CA VAL A 31 0.60 -4.88 -8.96
C VAL A 31 1.52 -3.93 -8.20
N ALA A 32 1.05 -2.72 -7.96
CA ALA A 32 1.74 -1.75 -7.13
C ALA A 32 1.16 -1.75 -5.71
N ALA A 33 1.99 -1.42 -4.73
CA ALA A 33 1.57 -1.31 -3.34
C ALA A 33 1.16 0.13 -3.03
N PHE A 34 0.10 0.29 -2.25
CA PHE A 34 -0.44 1.58 -1.85
C PHE A 34 -0.78 1.61 -0.37
N GLU A 35 -0.58 2.77 0.26
CA GLU A 35 -0.96 3.03 1.64
C GLU A 35 -2.04 4.11 1.69
N CYS A 36 -3.11 3.86 2.42
CA CYS A 36 -4.15 4.83 2.68
C CYS A 36 -3.58 5.94 3.57
N VAL A 37 -3.65 7.19 3.12
CA VAL A 37 -3.18 8.37 3.88
C VAL A 37 -4.33 9.22 4.42
N GLN A 38 -5.56 8.94 3.99
CA GLN A 38 -6.78 9.61 4.45
C GLN A 38 -7.94 8.62 4.50
N SER A 39 -8.59 8.47 5.67
CA SER A 39 -9.69 7.52 5.83
C SER A 39 -10.89 7.86 4.94
N HIS A 40 -11.44 6.87 4.23
CA HIS A 40 -12.53 7.08 3.27
C HIS A 40 -13.29 5.79 2.93
N CYS A 41 -14.51 5.94 2.40
CA CYS A 41 -15.18 4.87 1.66
C CYS A 41 -14.65 4.83 0.22
N SER A 42 -14.18 3.68 -0.22
CA SER A 42 -13.55 3.56 -1.53
C SER A 42 -14.54 3.49 -2.69
N SER A 43 -14.16 4.13 -3.78
CA SER A 43 -14.94 4.35 -4.99
C SER A 43 -13.98 4.45 -6.18
N TYR A 44 -14.50 4.44 -7.42
CA TYR A 44 -13.65 4.65 -8.59
C TYR A 44 -13.05 6.06 -8.68
N GLY A 45 -13.67 7.06 -8.03
CA GLY A 45 -13.17 8.44 -8.01
C GLY A 45 -11.95 8.64 -7.10
N ASN A 46 -11.74 7.74 -6.14
CA ASN A 46 -10.63 7.78 -5.18
C ASN A 46 -9.85 6.46 -5.15
N GLN A 47 -9.88 5.67 -6.22
CA GLN A 47 -9.07 4.47 -6.34
C GLN A 47 -7.57 4.80 -6.38
N PRO A 48 -6.66 3.87 -6.04
CA PRO A 48 -5.23 4.08 -6.20
C PRO A 48 -4.84 4.36 -7.67
N VAL A 49 -3.85 5.22 -7.89
CA VAL A 49 -3.39 5.62 -9.23
C VAL A 49 -1.86 5.69 -9.29
N ALA A 50 -1.30 5.73 -10.49
CA ALA A 50 0.13 6.01 -10.66
C ALA A 50 0.51 7.31 -9.94
N ASN A 51 1.61 7.27 -9.20
CA ASN A 51 2.12 8.38 -8.37
C ASN A 51 1.27 8.74 -7.15
N GLY A 52 0.18 8.01 -6.87
CA GLY A 52 -0.69 8.25 -5.73
C GLY A 52 -1.67 9.41 -5.94
N ASN A 53 -2.49 9.67 -4.93
CA ASN A 53 -3.45 10.76 -4.88
C ASN A 53 -3.65 11.21 -3.42
N GLU A 54 -4.66 12.05 -3.16
CA GLU A 54 -4.96 12.56 -1.80
C GLU A 54 -5.31 11.45 -0.79
N TYR A 55 -5.74 10.27 -1.25
CA TYR A 55 -6.13 9.12 -0.42
C TYR A 55 -5.05 8.03 -0.35
N TRP A 56 -4.21 7.91 -1.37
CA TRP A 56 -3.30 6.78 -1.55
C TRP A 56 -1.87 7.22 -1.86
N LYS A 57 -0.92 6.76 -1.06
CA LYS A 57 0.52 6.88 -1.31
C LYS A 57 1.05 5.67 -2.08
N HIS A 58 1.72 5.93 -3.21
CA HIS A 58 2.23 4.90 -4.10
C HIS A 58 3.63 4.38 -3.69
N TYR A 59 3.78 3.06 -3.63
CA TYR A 59 5.05 2.36 -3.40
C TYR A 59 5.39 1.46 -4.59
N PRO A 60 6.02 2.00 -5.65
CA PRO A 60 6.28 1.27 -6.91
C PRO A 60 7.23 0.07 -6.75
N ARG A 61 8.02 0.02 -5.68
CA ARG A 61 8.94 -1.09 -5.36
C ARG A 61 8.47 -1.95 -4.19
N GLY A 62 7.20 -1.80 -3.79
CA GLY A 62 6.67 -2.37 -2.56
C GLY A 62 7.05 -1.56 -1.33
N PHE A 63 6.49 -1.96 -0.18
CA PHE A 63 6.79 -1.31 1.09
C PHE A 63 8.26 -1.45 1.48
N PRO A 64 8.87 -0.42 2.09
CA PRO A 64 10.21 -0.54 2.64
C PRO A 64 10.24 -1.72 3.61
N ARG A 65 11.05 -2.74 3.30
CA ARG A 65 11.33 -3.79 4.27
C ARG A 65 12.09 -3.12 5.39
N LEU A 66 11.54 -3.10 6.60
CA LEU A 66 12.28 -2.69 7.78
C LEU A 66 13.55 -3.55 7.80
N ARG A 67 14.73 -2.93 7.65
CA ARG A 67 15.97 -3.61 8.02
C ARG A 67 15.81 -3.90 9.50
N SER A 68 15.58 -5.15 9.86
CA SER A 68 15.84 -5.60 11.23
C SER A 68 17.30 -5.30 11.50
N TYR A 69 17.59 -4.18 12.16
CA TYR A 69 18.88 -3.95 12.78
C TYR A 69 18.98 -4.97 13.91
N ASN A 70 19.45 -6.17 13.56
CA ASN A 70 20.01 -7.10 14.53
C ASN A 70 21.40 -6.55 14.86
N ASP A 71 21.44 -5.52 15.71
CA ASP A 71 22.68 -5.16 16.40
C ASP A 71 22.93 -6.29 17.42
N HIS A 72 23.76 -7.25 17.03
CA HIS A 72 24.35 -8.24 17.93
C HIS A 72 25.83 -7.94 18.13
N SER A 73 26.20 -6.66 18.23
CA SER A 73 27.55 -6.24 18.63
C SER A 73 27.60 -5.88 20.11
N LYS A 74 27.35 -6.87 20.97
CA LYS A 74 27.89 -6.89 22.33
C LYS A 74 28.23 -8.32 22.75
N ALA A 75 29.52 -8.64 22.67
CA ALA A 75 30.31 -9.27 23.74
C ALA A 75 31.78 -9.27 23.31
#